data_AF-A0A9E3LJN5-F1
#
_entry.id   AF-A0A9E3LJN5-F1
#
_cell.length_a   1.000
_cell.length_b   1.000
_cell.length_c   1.000
_cell.angle_alpha   90.00
_cell.angle_beta   90.00
_cell.angle_gamma   90.00
#
_symmetry.space_group_name_H-M   'P 1'
#
loop_
_entity.id
_entity.type
_entity.pdbx_description
1 polymer ?
#
loop_
_entity_poly.entity_id
_entity_poly.type
_entity_poly.pdbx_seq_one_letter_code
_entity_poly.pdbx_strand_id
1 'polypeptide(L)'
;MTASGQPSSLPAPGLREVATIWWDVERDPIVTWTDGAVFELADPEGGGRLELARFDPPPEDPRAVAAVLADGLAACDFPPTGDGASPANVAAALRAAGRSERPG
;
A
#
# COMPACT_ATOMS: atom_id res chain seq x y z
N MET A 1 19.20 15.56 15.72
CA MET A 1 19.28 15.26 14.28
C MET A 1 18.01 14.51 13.91
N THR A 2 16.97 15.23 13.48
CA THR A 2 15.75 14.59 12.98
C THR A 2 16.08 14.03 11.61
N ALA A 3 16.30 12.71 11.52
CA ALA A 3 16.25 12.03 10.23
C ALA A 3 14.81 12.17 9.73
N SER A 4 14.54 13.20 8.94
CA SER A 4 13.37 13.25 8.09
C SER A 4 13.60 12.18 7.03
N GLY A 5 13.42 10.92 7.40
CA GLY A 5 13.51 9.78 6.50
C GLY A 5 12.45 10.00 5.44
N GLN A 6 12.88 10.28 4.21
CA GLN A 6 11.98 10.38 3.09
C GLN A 6 11.25 9.03 2.98
N PRO A 7 9.91 9.01 2.96
CA PRO A 7 9.18 7.75 2.84
C PRO A 7 9.66 7.04 1.59
N SER A 8 10.05 5.77 1.75
CA SER A 8 10.43 4.96 0.61
C SER A 8 9.19 4.64 -0.21
N SER A 9 9.34 4.50 -1.53
CA SER A 9 8.20 4.32 -2.43
C SER A 9 8.49 3.38 -3.59
N LEU A 10 7.42 2.80 -4.14
CA LEU A 10 7.40 1.98 -5.34
C LEU A 10 6.18 2.34 -6.21
N PRO A 11 6.32 2.38 -7.55
CA PRO A 11 5.16 2.51 -8.45
C PRO A 11 4.18 1.34 -8.28
N ALA A 12 2.89 1.63 -8.39
CA ALA A 12 1.81 0.65 -8.36
C ALA A 12 0.83 0.82 -9.54
N PRO A 13 1.29 0.61 -10.79
CA PRO A 13 0.45 0.79 -11.98
C PRO A 13 -0.78 -0.14 -12.00
N GLY A 14 -0.69 -1.30 -11.35
CA GLY A 14 -1.83 -2.22 -11.16
C GLY A 14 -2.99 -1.61 -10.36
N LEU A 15 -2.73 -0.53 -9.61
CA LEU A 15 -3.70 0.17 -8.77
C LEU A 15 -4.18 1.50 -9.39
N ARG A 16 -3.94 1.75 -10.69
CA ARG A 16 -4.46 2.96 -11.36
C ARG A 16 -5.97 3.09 -11.24
N GLU A 17 -6.71 1.99 -11.33
CA GLU A 17 -8.18 2.00 -11.15
C GLU A 17 -8.59 2.51 -9.76
N VAL A 18 -7.81 2.20 -8.72
CA VAL A 18 -8.03 2.75 -7.37
C VAL A 18 -7.83 4.26 -7.36
N ALA A 19 -6.75 4.75 -7.98
CA ALA A 19 -6.50 6.19 -8.04
C ALA A 19 -7.64 6.93 -8.76
N THR A 20 -8.18 6.35 -9.83
CA THR A 20 -9.32 6.91 -10.55
C THR A 20 -10.60 6.91 -9.72
N ILE A 21 -10.93 5.80 -9.04
CA ILE A 21 -12.17 5.71 -8.25
C ILE A 21 -12.12 6.59 -6.99
N TRP A 22 -10.99 6.60 -6.25
CA TRP A 22 -10.91 7.27 -4.95
C TRP A 22 -10.49 8.73 -5.04
N TRP A 23 -9.70 9.10 -6.03
CA TRP A 23 -9.12 10.44 -6.11
C TRP A 23 -9.46 11.18 -7.40
N ASP A 24 -10.21 10.55 -8.33
CA ASP A 24 -10.56 11.11 -9.64
C ASP A 24 -9.32 11.53 -10.46
N VAL A 25 -8.28 10.69 -10.42
CA VAL A 25 -7.03 10.92 -11.17
C VAL A 25 -6.69 9.75 -12.11
N GLU A 26 -6.21 10.09 -13.30
CA GLU A 26 -5.79 9.13 -14.34
C GLU A 26 -4.26 8.95 -14.37
N ARG A 27 -3.66 8.62 -13.22
CA ARG A 27 -2.22 8.40 -13.09
C ARG A 27 -1.90 7.22 -12.19
N ASP A 28 -0.68 6.72 -12.31
CA ASP A 28 -0.23 5.58 -11.53
C ASP A 28 0.06 6.01 -10.09
N PRO A 29 -0.59 5.40 -9.09
CA PRO A 29 -0.26 5.65 -7.70
C PRO A 29 1.09 5.02 -7.33
N ILE A 30 1.55 5.35 -6.13
CA ILE A 30 2.73 4.76 -5.52
C ILE A 30 2.35 4.09 -4.20
N VAL A 31 2.98 2.95 -3.88
CA VAL A 31 3.00 2.43 -2.51
C VAL A 31 4.15 3.12 -1.79
N THR A 32 3.84 3.84 -0.72
CA THR A 32 4.81 4.43 0.20
C THR A 32 4.86 3.64 1.50
N TRP A 33 6.02 3.64 2.17
CA TRP A 33 6.10 3.12 3.52
C TRP A 33 6.95 3.99 4.44
N THR A 34 6.48 4.12 5.68
CA THR A 34 7.10 4.90 6.75
C THR A 34 7.59 3.97 7.85
N ASP A 35 8.82 4.19 8.30
CA ASP A 35 9.52 3.39 9.33
C ASP A 35 9.56 1.87 9.06
N GLY A 36 9.30 1.46 7.81
CA GLY A 36 9.19 0.05 7.42
C GLY A 36 7.86 -0.61 7.81
N ALA A 37 6.98 0.06 8.55
CA ALA A 37 5.84 -0.55 9.25
C ALA A 37 4.48 -0.18 8.65
N VAL A 38 4.32 1.06 8.19
CA VAL A 38 3.04 1.56 7.67
C VAL A 38 3.14 1.72 6.17
N PHE A 39 2.26 1.05 5.44
CA PHE A 39 2.19 1.04 3.99
C PHE A 39 0.93 1.79 3.55
N GLU A 40 1.09 2.75 2.64
CA GLU A 40 0.00 3.56 2.10
C GLU A 40 0.07 3.56 0.57
N LEU A 41 -1.08 3.50 -0.10
CA LEU A 41 -1.21 3.89 -1.49
C LEU A 41 -1.37 5.41 -1.54
N ALA A 42 -0.59 6.09 -2.37
CA ALA A 42 -0.61 7.55 -2.47
C ALA A 42 -0.59 8.03 -3.93
N ASP A 43 -1.21 9.18 -4.17
CA ASP A 43 -0.99 9.95 -5.40
C ASP A 43 0.43 10.58 -5.34
N PRO A 44 1.33 10.29 -6.31
CA PRO A 44 2.67 10.87 -6.33
C PRO A 44 2.70 12.40 -6.46
N GLU A 45 1.65 13.03 -7.01
CA GLU A 45 1.55 14.49 -7.14
C GLU A 45 0.85 15.15 -5.94
N GLY A 46 0.41 14.34 -4.96
CA GLY A 46 -0.50 14.78 -3.92
C GLY A 46 -1.94 14.83 -4.42
N GLY A 47 -2.86 14.27 -3.63
CA GLY A 47 -4.27 14.14 -4.06
C GLY A 47 -5.06 13.16 -3.21
N GLY A 48 -4.40 12.13 -2.69
CA GLY A 48 -5.02 11.21 -1.74
C GLY A 48 -4.06 10.17 -1.20
N ARG A 49 -4.46 9.56 -0.09
CA ARG A 49 -3.78 8.43 0.54
C ARG A 49 -4.78 7.43 1.06
N LEU A 50 -4.43 6.15 0.99
CA LEU A 50 -5.20 5.02 1.52
C LEU A 50 -4.24 4.09 2.27
N GLU A 51 -4.54 3.76 3.52
CA GLU A 51 -3.72 2.79 4.26
C GLU A 51 -3.88 1.40 3.62
N LEU A 52 -2.76 0.72 3.35
CA LEU A 52 -2.75 -0.65 2.83
C LEU A 52 -2.54 -1.65 3.95
N ALA A 53 -1.58 -1.36 4.83
CA ALA A 53 -1.24 -2.26 5.92
C ALA A 53 -0.43 -1.52 6.98
N ARG A 54 -0.58 -1.97 8.22
CA ARG A 54 0.34 -1.67 9.31
C ARG A 54 0.88 -2.98 9.87
N PHE A 55 2.18 -3.04 10.13
CA PHE A 55 2.82 -4.20 10.74
C PHE A 55 3.48 -3.82 12.06
N ASP A 56 3.29 -4.65 13.07
CA ASP A 56 4.00 -4.57 14.34
C ASP A 56 4.40 -6.00 14.77
N PRO A 57 5.69 -6.39 14.68
CA PRO A 57 6.84 -5.57 14.27
C PRO A 57 6.90 -5.29 12.75
N PRO A 58 7.75 -4.34 12.29
CA PRO A 58 7.98 -4.11 10.87
C PRO A 58 8.47 -5.38 10.15
N PRO A 59 8.05 -5.64 8.90
CA PRO A 59 8.55 -6.76 8.10
C PRO A 59 10.06 -6.70 7.88
N GLU A 60 10.69 -7.86 7.73
CA GLU A 60 12.14 -7.97 7.47
C GLU A 60 12.54 -7.34 6.13
N ASP A 61 11.65 -7.39 5.13
CA ASP A 61 11.83 -6.77 3.82
C ASP A 61 10.60 -5.92 3.44
N PRO A 62 10.53 -4.66 3.91
CA PRO A 62 9.44 -3.75 3.60
C PRO A 62 9.28 -3.50 2.10
N ARG A 63 10.39 -3.48 1.34
CA ARG A 63 10.34 -3.22 -0.10
C ARG A 63 9.62 -4.35 -0.82
N ALA A 64 9.89 -5.60 -0.45
CA ALA A 64 9.22 -6.74 -1.06
C ALA A 64 7.77 -6.90 -0.58
N VAL A 65 7.43 -6.47 0.64
CA VAL A 65 6.01 -6.31 1.04
C VAL A 65 5.32 -5.27 0.16
N ALA A 66 5.92 -4.08 -0.02
CA ALA A 66 5.36 -3.03 -0.88
C ALA A 66 5.16 -3.49 -2.33
N ALA A 67 6.09 -4.28 -2.89
CA ALA A 67 5.94 -4.86 -4.22
C ALA A 67 4.73 -5.81 -4.30
N VAL A 68 4.54 -6.67 -3.29
CA VAL A 68 3.38 -7.57 -3.23
C VAL A 68 2.08 -6.78 -3.10
N LEU A 69 2.05 -5.69 -2.33
CA LEU A 69 0.86 -4.85 -2.21
C LEU A 69 0.55 -4.09 -3.51
N ALA A 70 1.58 -3.64 -4.23
CA ALA A 70 1.45 -2.93 -5.50
C ALA A 70 0.89 -3.83 -6.63
N ASP A 71 1.30 -5.11 -6.65
CA ASP A 71 0.93 -6.06 -7.70
C ASP A 71 -0.25 -6.96 -7.33
N GLY A 72 -0.48 -7.20 -6.04
CA GLY A 72 -1.39 -8.21 -5.52
C GLY A 72 -2.76 -7.71 -5.09
N LEU A 73 -3.00 -6.39 -5.11
CA LEU A 73 -4.27 -5.78 -4.79
C LEU A 73 -4.94 -5.23 -6.06
N ALA A 74 -6.26 -5.07 -6.00
CA ALA A 74 -7.09 -4.47 -7.03
C ALA A 74 -8.15 -3.55 -6.40
N ALA A 75 -8.89 -2.79 -7.22
CA ALA A 75 -9.90 -1.86 -6.73
C ALA A 75 -10.99 -2.51 -5.86
N CYS A 76 -11.33 -3.78 -6.13
CA CYS A 76 -12.29 -4.53 -5.33
C CYS A 76 -11.83 -4.84 -3.90
N ASP A 77 -10.54 -4.66 -3.60
CA ASP A 77 -9.98 -4.89 -2.26
C ASP A 77 -10.13 -3.69 -1.32
N PHE A 78 -10.60 -2.56 -1.85
CA PHE A 78 -10.82 -1.32 -1.11
C PHE A 78 -12.33 -1.16 -0.90
N PRO A 79 -12.83 -1.19 0.35
CA PRO A 79 -14.23 -0.96 0.63
C PRO A 79 -14.60 0.50 0.33
N PRO A 80 -15.87 0.77 -0.03
CA PRO A 80 -16.33 2.10 -0.37
C PRO A 80 -16.34 3.08 0.82
N THR A 81 -16.05 2.61 2.04
CA THR A 81 -15.93 3.46 3.24
C THR A 81 -14.70 4.37 3.19
N GLY A 82 -13.72 4.08 2.33
CA GLY A 82 -12.56 4.94 2.11
C GLY A 82 -11.42 4.73 3.11
N ASP A 83 -11.48 3.70 3.95
CA ASP A 83 -10.50 3.47 5.03
C ASP A 83 -9.19 2.79 4.57
N GLY A 84 -9.09 2.40 3.29
CA GLY A 84 -7.92 1.70 2.75
C GLY A 84 -8.19 0.26 2.33
N ALA A 85 -7.16 -0.54 2.10
CA ALA A 85 -7.34 -1.94 1.68
C ALA A 85 -7.87 -2.80 2.82
N SER A 86 -8.74 -3.77 2.51
CA SER A 86 -9.23 -4.74 3.50
C SER A 86 -8.07 -5.57 4.08
N PRO A 87 -7.92 -5.66 5.42
CA PRO A 87 -6.86 -6.48 6.03
C PRO A 87 -6.88 -7.95 5.61
N ALA A 88 -8.07 -8.48 5.30
CA ALA A 88 -8.23 -9.85 4.83
C ALA A 88 -7.62 -10.06 3.42
N ASN A 89 -7.79 -9.08 2.53
CA ASN A 89 -7.31 -9.15 1.15
C ASN A 89 -5.81 -8.87 1.10
N VAL A 90 -5.32 -7.94 1.91
CA VAL A 90 -3.90 -7.72 2.15
C VAL A 90 -3.22 -9.00 2.63
N ALA A 91 -3.78 -9.68 3.62
CA ALA A 91 -3.27 -10.96 4.09
C ALA A 91 -3.35 -12.07 3.02
N ALA A 92 -4.34 -12.03 2.13
CA ALA A 92 -4.44 -12.98 1.02
C ALA A 92 -3.35 -12.74 -0.03
N ALA A 93 -3.10 -11.48 -0.42
CA ALA A 93 -2.04 -11.10 -1.35
C ALA A 93 -0.65 -11.51 -0.82
N LEU A 94 -0.37 -11.25 0.46
CA LEU A 94 0.87 -11.67 1.11
C LEU A 94 1.05 -13.19 1.07
N ARG A 95 0.01 -13.96 1.44
CA ARG A 95 0.08 -15.43 1.39
C ARG A 95 0.29 -15.97 -0.01
N ALA A 96 -0.35 -15.37 -1.03
CA ALA A 96 -0.17 -15.77 -2.42
C ALA A 96 1.28 -15.56 -2.88
N ALA A 97 1.98 -14.55 -2.34
CA ALA A 97 3.40 -14.30 -2.55
C ALA A 97 4.34 -15.13 -1.64
N GLY A 98 3.80 -16.08 -0.87
CA GLY A 98 4.58 -16.92 0.04
C GLY A 98 5.00 -16.22 1.35
N ARG A 99 4.35 -15.11 1.71
CA ARG A 99 4.64 -14.34 2.92
C ARG A 99 3.65 -14.68 4.03
N SER A 100 4.20 -14.90 5.23
CA SER A 100 3.43 -15.23 6.46
C SER A 100 3.16 -14.03 7.36
N GLU A 101 3.66 -12.85 6.99
CA GLU A 101 3.48 -11.59 7.70
C GLU A 101 1.97 -11.27 7.82
N ARG A 102 1.54 -10.79 8.99
CA ARG A 102 0.15 -10.38 9.24
C ARG A 102 0.08 -8.90 9.55
N PRO A 103 -0.80 -8.14 8.87
CA PRO A 103 -1.14 -6.79 9.30
C PRO A 103 -1.71 -6.81 10.73
N GLY A 104 -1.36 -5.79 11.51
CA GLY A 104 -1.83 -5.54 12.88
C GLY A 104 -3.17 -4.85 12.96
#